data_AF-A0A1L9QKB5-F1
#
_entry.id   AF-A0A1L9QKB5-F1
#
_cell.length_a   1.000
_cell.length_b   1.000
_cell.length_c   1.000
_cell.angle_alpha   90.00
_cell.angle_beta   90.00
_cell.angle_gamma   90.00
#
_symmetry.space_group_name_H-M   'P 1'
#
loop_
_entity.id
_entity.type
_entity.pdbx_description
1 polymer ?
#
loop_
_entity_poly.entity_id
_entity_poly.type
_entity_poly.pdbx_seq_one_letter_code
_entity_poly.pdbx_strand_id
1 'polypeptide(L)'
;MDRGKPESIEDKFNRLFETVTKIPQQLADAVEEGLKEEPNSNYLSCVQEGLLDFDRIEDDVQQIHRHLTARGDKVLGSHLILDDRQNLMEIRTYSERKGKSFVTKVDAQVKRITNVPPDVLQALQEQGRIELNLKV
;
A
#
# COMPACT_ATOMS: atom_id res chain seq x y z
N MET A 1 -1.65 25.48 -28.79
CA MET A 1 -2.40 24.47 -28.02
C MET A 1 -1.38 23.69 -27.23
N ASP A 2 -1.16 24.11 -26.00
CA ASP A 2 -0.25 23.45 -25.06
C ASP A 2 -0.88 22.11 -24.69
N ARG A 3 -0.35 21.00 -25.24
CA ARG A 3 -0.75 19.66 -24.79
C ARG A 3 -0.04 19.48 -23.46
N GLY A 4 -0.79 19.68 -22.37
CA GLY A 4 -0.31 19.44 -21.01
C GLY A 4 0.45 18.12 -20.98
N LYS A 5 1.72 18.19 -20.58
CA LYS A 5 2.55 17.01 -20.39
C LYS A 5 1.77 16.04 -19.49
N PRO A 6 1.77 14.73 -19.76
CA PRO A 6 1.23 13.77 -18.81
C PRO A 6 1.94 14.02 -17.48
N GLU A 7 1.18 14.41 -16.45
CA GLU A 7 1.71 14.52 -15.09
C GLU A 7 2.37 13.19 -14.75
N SER A 8 3.65 13.23 -14.39
CA SER A 8 4.37 12.03 -14.03
C SER A 8 3.76 11.45 -12.74
N ILE A 9 3.93 10.15 -12.50
CA ILE A 9 3.57 9.55 -11.20
C ILE A 9 4.22 10.32 -10.05
N GLU A 10 5.45 10.81 -10.24
CA GLU A 10 6.14 11.66 -9.27
C GLU A 10 5.36 12.96 -8.96
N ASP A 11 4.75 13.59 -9.97
CA ASP A 11 4.01 14.85 -9.79
C ASP A 11 2.71 14.66 -9.00
N LYS A 12 1.99 13.54 -9.19
CA LYS A 12 0.78 13.22 -8.42
C LYS A 12 1.08 12.68 -7.02
N PHE A 13 2.24 12.05 -6.82
CA PHE A 13 2.57 11.30 -5.61
C PHE A 13 3.77 11.89 -4.83
N ASN A 14 3.84 13.21 -4.73
CA ASN A 14 4.95 13.95 -4.13
C ASN A 14 5.18 13.73 -2.61
N ARG A 15 4.52 12.78 -1.93
CA ARG A 15 4.70 12.57 -0.48
C ARG A 15 4.85 11.12 0.01
N LEU A 16 4.22 10.11 -0.60
CA LEU A 16 4.20 8.76 -0.02
C LEU A 16 4.59 7.60 -0.97
N PHE A 17 4.53 7.74 -2.30
CA PHE A 17 4.74 6.63 -3.23
C PHE A 17 6.01 6.84 -4.06
N GLU A 18 7.17 6.45 -3.53
CA GLU A 18 8.34 6.24 -4.38
C GLU A 18 8.16 4.91 -5.11
N THR A 19 7.78 5.00 -6.39
CA THR A 19 7.74 3.85 -7.29
C THR A 19 9.16 3.25 -7.37
N VAL A 20 9.34 2.05 -6.80
CA VAL A 20 10.55 1.21 -6.84
C VAL A 20 11.76 1.73 -6.06
N THR A 21 11.68 1.81 -4.73
CA THR A 21 12.87 1.57 -3.89
C THR A 21 12.62 0.38 -2.99
N LYS A 22 13.37 -0.70 -3.20
CA LYS A 22 13.28 -1.97 -2.45
C LYS A 22 13.19 -1.67 -0.95
N ILE A 23 12.13 -2.11 -0.28
CA ILE A 23 12.19 -2.24 1.17
C ILE A 23 13.41 -3.11 1.50
N PRO A 24 14.28 -2.68 2.44
CA PRO A 24 15.45 -3.44 2.83
C PRO A 24 15.06 -4.90 3.08
N GLN A 25 15.74 -5.85 2.43
CA GLN A 25 15.52 -7.29 2.58
C GLN A 25 15.41 -7.70 4.07
N GLN A 26 16.19 -7.02 4.92
CA GLN A 26 16.21 -7.14 6.38
C GLN A 26 14.84 -6.95 7.05
N LEU A 27 13.95 -6.09 6.50
CA LEU A 27 12.59 -5.90 7.01
C LEU A 27 11.62 -6.99 6.54
N ALA A 28 11.84 -7.56 5.35
CA ALA A 28 11.07 -8.72 4.90
C ALA A 28 11.44 -9.97 5.71
N ASP A 29 12.73 -10.16 6.00
CA ASP A 29 13.24 -11.32 6.76
C ASP A 29 12.88 -11.24 8.25
N ALA A 30 12.91 -10.05 8.87
CA ALA A 30 12.53 -9.86 10.28
C ALA A 30 11.04 -10.09 10.57
N VAL A 31 10.23 -10.21 9.52
CA VAL A 31 8.76 -10.35 9.59
C VAL A 31 8.31 -11.79 9.53
N GLU A 32 9.09 -12.70 8.93
CA GLU A 32 8.71 -14.11 8.86
C GLU A 32 8.57 -14.74 10.26
N GLU A 33 9.24 -14.16 11.28
CA GLU A 33 9.12 -14.55 12.69
C GLU A 33 8.11 -13.69 13.51
N GLY A 34 7.61 -12.59 12.95
CA GLY A 34 6.78 -11.61 13.65
C GLY A 34 5.29 -11.97 13.62
N LEU A 35 4.64 -11.94 14.79
CA LEU A 35 3.19 -12.13 14.96
C LEU A 35 2.40 -11.30 13.93
N LYS A 36 1.64 -11.99 13.06
CA LYS A 36 0.63 -11.35 12.20
C LYS A 36 -0.44 -10.76 13.11
N GLU A 37 -0.48 -9.44 13.20
CA GLU A 37 -1.65 -8.76 13.74
C GLU A 37 -2.58 -8.51 12.54
N GLU A 38 -3.76 -9.14 12.53
CA GLU A 38 -4.82 -8.87 11.56
C GLU A 38 -5.71 -7.75 12.12
N PRO A 39 -5.65 -6.52 11.62
CA PRO A 39 -6.71 -5.56 11.84
C PRO A 39 -7.93 -6.02 11.05
N ASN A 40 -9.12 -5.82 11.63
CA ASN A 40 -10.39 -6.01 10.93
C ASN A 40 -10.34 -5.37 9.53
N SER A 41 -10.80 -6.08 8.50
CA SER A 41 -10.98 -5.60 7.11
C SER A 41 -11.81 -4.31 6.95
N ASN A 42 -12.33 -3.72 8.03
CA ASN A 42 -13.10 -2.48 8.06
C ASN A 42 -12.23 -1.19 7.98
N TYR A 43 -10.90 -1.30 7.82
CA TYR A 43 -10.00 -0.14 7.75
C TYR A 43 -9.79 0.43 6.34
N LEU A 44 -10.26 -0.24 5.29
CA LEU A 44 -10.02 0.19 3.92
C LEU A 44 -11.21 0.99 3.38
N SER A 45 -11.18 2.30 3.58
CA SER A 45 -12.17 3.21 3.02
C SER A 45 -12.02 3.41 1.50
N CYS A 46 -10.84 3.07 0.96
CA CYS A 46 -10.52 3.09 -0.46
C CYS A 46 -11.19 1.97 -1.25
N VAL A 47 -11.72 0.93 -0.60
CA VAL A 47 -12.48 -0.13 -1.27
C VAL A 47 -13.93 -0.11 -0.80
N GLN A 48 -14.85 0.14 -1.73
CA GLN A 48 -16.30 0.12 -1.47
C GLN A 48 -16.99 -0.80 -2.46
N GLU A 49 -17.67 -1.83 -1.96
CA GLU A 49 -18.38 -2.83 -2.78
C GLU A 49 -17.49 -3.50 -3.86
N GLY A 50 -16.18 -3.58 -3.61
CA GLY A 50 -15.18 -4.11 -4.53
C GLY A 50 -14.69 -3.12 -5.59
N LEU A 51 -15.08 -1.85 -5.52
CA LEU A 51 -14.46 -0.77 -6.29
C LEU A 51 -13.33 -0.15 -5.46
N LEU A 52 -12.09 -0.29 -5.92
CA LEU A 52 -10.92 0.39 -5.38
C LEU A 52 -10.80 1.79 -5.98
N ASP A 53 -10.82 2.82 -5.14
CA ASP A 53 -10.43 4.18 -5.48
C ASP A 53 -8.95 4.40 -5.15
N PHE A 54 -8.12 4.46 -6.19
CA PHE A 54 -6.66 4.50 -6.03
C PHE A 54 -6.19 5.77 -5.30
N ASP A 55 -6.88 6.90 -5.49
CA ASP A 55 -6.54 8.18 -4.85
C ASP A 55 -6.73 8.13 -3.32
N ARG A 56 -7.55 7.21 -2.81
CA ARG A 56 -7.89 7.10 -1.39
C ARG A 56 -6.99 6.13 -0.62
N ILE A 57 -6.10 5.42 -1.31
CA ILE A 57 -5.18 4.48 -0.66
C ILE A 57 -4.27 5.21 0.34
N GLU A 58 -3.85 6.43 0.00
CA GLU A 58 -2.99 7.25 0.86
C GLU A 58 -3.62 7.49 2.24
N ASP A 59 -4.92 7.84 2.26
CA ASP A 59 -5.66 8.11 3.49
C ASP A 59 -5.72 6.89 4.42
N ASP A 60 -5.98 5.72 3.83
CA ASP A 60 -6.05 4.46 4.57
C ASP A 60 -4.68 4.06 5.13
N VAL A 61 -3.61 4.24 4.34
CA VAL A 61 -2.22 4.00 4.80
C VAL A 61 -1.86 4.92 5.96
N GLN A 62 -2.16 6.21 5.85
CA GLN A 62 -1.95 7.18 6.92
C GLN A 62 -2.79 6.86 8.17
N GLN A 63 -4.01 6.32 8.00
CA GLN A 63 -4.84 5.88 9.11
C GLN A 63 -4.23 4.67 9.82
N ILE A 64 -3.75 3.68 9.07
CA ILE A 64 -3.03 2.51 9.61
C ILE A 64 -1.80 2.97 10.38
N HIS A 65 -1.00 3.87 9.82
CA HIS A 65 0.20 4.39 10.48
C HIS A 65 -0.14 5.09 11.80
N ARG A 66 -1.14 5.99 11.78
CA ARG A 66 -1.62 6.68 13.00
C ARG A 66 -2.10 5.69 14.06
N HIS A 67 -2.80 4.62 13.67
CA HIS A 67 -3.26 3.59 14.59
C HIS A 67 -2.09 2.82 15.24
N LEU A 68 -1.09 2.41 14.45
CA LEU A 68 0.10 1.73 14.96
C LEU A 68 0.92 2.64 15.88
N THR A 69 1.14 3.90 15.49
CA THR A 69 1.84 4.88 16.34
C THR A 69 1.10 5.13 17.65
N ALA A 70 -0.23 5.23 17.63
CA ALA A 70 -1.03 5.38 18.85
C ALA A 70 -0.92 4.17 19.81
N ARG A 71 -0.60 2.98 19.29
CA ARG A 71 -0.32 1.77 20.09
C ARG A 71 1.12 1.70 20.62
N GLY A 72 1.95 2.68 20.29
CA GLY A 72 3.36 2.77 20.68
C GLY A 72 4.32 2.13 19.68
N ASP A 73 3.89 1.91 18.44
CA ASP A 73 4.73 1.32 17.40
C ASP A 73 5.50 2.39 16.63
N LYS A 74 6.74 2.07 16.28
CA LYS A 74 7.49 2.80 15.28
C LYS A 74 7.19 2.20 13.90
N VAL A 75 6.50 2.93 13.05
CA VAL A 75 6.23 2.51 11.67
C VAL A 75 7.53 2.59 10.85
N LEU A 76 7.82 1.55 10.08
CA LEU A 76 9.03 1.40 9.26
C LEU A 76 8.73 1.61 7.77
N GLY A 77 7.48 1.39 7.35
CA GLY A 77 7.00 1.58 5.98
C GLY A 77 5.81 0.67 5.67
N SER A 78 5.20 0.85 4.49
CA SER A 78 4.15 -0.05 4.01
C SER A 78 4.37 -0.52 2.58
N HIS A 79 3.83 -1.68 2.22
CA HIS A 79 3.69 -2.15 0.85
C HIS A 79 2.21 -2.15 0.49
N LEU A 80 1.89 -1.60 -0.67
CA LEU A 80 0.65 -1.88 -1.37
C LEU A 80 0.89 -2.99 -2.38
N ILE A 81 0.07 -4.04 -2.33
CA ILE A 81 0.05 -5.11 -3.30
C ILE A 81 -1.31 -5.07 -3.98
N LEU A 82 -1.31 -4.95 -5.30
CA LEU A 82 -2.52 -5.13 -6.13
C LEU A 82 -2.31 -6.39 -6.97
N ASP A 83 -3.18 -7.37 -6.80
CA ASP A 83 -3.16 -8.65 -7.50
C ASP A 83 -4.48 -8.86 -8.25
N ASP A 84 -4.47 -8.56 -9.54
CA ASP A 84 -5.64 -8.69 -10.42
C ASP A 84 -6.01 -10.17 -10.64
N ARG A 85 -5.02 -11.07 -10.59
CA ARG A 85 -5.25 -12.52 -10.73
C ARG A 85 -6.06 -13.07 -9.56
N GLN A 86 -5.90 -12.48 -8.38
CA GLN A 86 -6.62 -12.87 -7.16
C GLN A 86 -7.75 -11.91 -6.79
N ASN A 87 -7.99 -10.85 -7.56
CA ASN A 87 -8.94 -9.77 -7.23
C ASN A 87 -8.67 -9.20 -5.82
N LEU A 88 -7.40 -8.98 -5.48
CA LEU A 88 -6.97 -8.65 -4.12
C LEU A 88 -6.19 -7.35 -4.09
N MET A 89 -6.47 -6.53 -3.08
CA MET A 89 -5.59 -5.47 -2.61
C MET A 89 -5.15 -5.79 -1.19
N GLU A 90 -3.86 -5.67 -0.92
CA GLU A 90 -3.27 -5.89 0.42
C GLU A 90 -2.33 -4.73 0.75
N ILE A 91 -2.49 -4.15 1.94
CA ILE A 91 -1.52 -3.25 2.55
C ILE A 91 -0.79 -4.01 3.65
N ARG A 92 0.52 -4.17 3.50
CA ARG A 92 1.41 -4.68 4.56
C ARG A 92 2.14 -3.52 5.20
N THR A 93 1.93 -3.27 6.48
CA THR A 93 2.66 -2.24 7.23
C THR A 93 3.64 -2.88 8.19
N TYR A 94 4.89 -2.46 8.09
CA TYR A 94 6.01 -2.94 8.88
C TYR A 94 6.22 -2.01 10.06
N SER A 95 6.32 -2.55 11.27
CA SER A 95 6.49 -1.75 12.48
C SER A 95 7.42 -2.40 13.50
N GLU A 96 7.94 -1.61 14.42
CA GLU A 96 8.74 -2.05 15.56
C GLU A 96 8.09 -1.64 16.88
N ARG A 97 7.93 -2.59 17.80
CA ARG A 97 7.45 -2.35 19.16
C ARG A 97 8.38 -3.08 20.14
N LYS A 98 9.00 -2.35 21.06
CA LYS A 98 9.91 -2.90 22.11
C LYS A 98 11.05 -3.77 21.53
N GLY A 99 11.66 -3.32 20.43
CA GLY A 99 12.77 -4.02 19.77
C GLY A 99 12.38 -5.30 19.03
N LYS A 100 11.08 -5.53 18.82
CA LYS A 100 10.55 -6.61 17.98
C LYS A 100 9.87 -6.03 16.75
N SER A 101 10.07 -6.67 15.62
CA SER A 101 9.43 -6.31 14.35
C SER A 101 8.09 -7.04 14.18
N PHE A 102 7.14 -6.35 13.56
CA PHE A 102 5.79 -6.85 13.29
C PHE A 102 5.39 -6.48 11.87
N VAL A 103 4.49 -7.28 11.29
CA VAL A 103 3.73 -6.89 10.10
C VAL A 103 2.24 -6.95 10.37
N THR A 104 1.62 -5.82 10.09
CA THR A 104 0.19 -5.63 10.07
C THR A 104 -0.27 -5.79 8.63
N LYS A 105 -1.21 -6.70 8.38
CA LYS A 105 -1.77 -6.93 7.04
C LYS A 105 -3.23 -6.51 7.03
N VAL A 106 -3.62 -5.71 6.04
CA VAL A 106 -5.01 -5.36 5.78
C VAL A 106 -5.28 -5.64 4.31
N ASP A 107 -6.31 -6.40 4.02
CA ASP A 107 -6.67 -6.75 2.65
C ASP A 107 -8.15 -6.54 2.35
N ALA A 108 -8.46 -6.39 1.06
CA ALA A 108 -9.80 -6.29 0.54
C ALA A 108 -9.91 -6.92 -0.86
N GLN A 109 -11.10 -7.43 -1.15
CA GLN A 109 -11.47 -7.91 -2.48
C GLN A 109 -11.72 -6.72 -3.42
N VAL A 110 -11.02 -6.69 -4.55
CA VAL A 110 -11.08 -5.63 -5.55
C VAL A 110 -11.50 -6.23 -6.89
N LYS A 111 -12.67 -5.82 -7.39
CA LYS A 111 -13.23 -6.23 -8.68
C LYS A 111 -12.96 -5.21 -9.78
N ARG A 112 -12.82 -3.93 -9.40
CA ARG A 112 -12.66 -2.78 -10.31
C ARG A 112 -11.80 -1.73 -9.63
N ILE A 113 -11.06 -0.98 -10.43
CA ILE A 113 -10.20 0.11 -9.96
C ILE A 113 -10.58 1.40 -10.67
N THR A 114 -10.68 2.50 -9.94
CA THR A 114 -10.87 3.86 -10.45
C THR A 114 -9.74 4.77 -10.01
N ASN A 115 -9.57 5.90 -10.71
CA ASN A 115 -8.54 6.92 -10.44
C ASN A 115 -7.10 6.37 -10.45
N VAL A 116 -6.87 5.22 -11.08
CA VAL A 116 -5.55 4.60 -11.19
C VAL A 116 -4.67 5.35 -12.21
N PRO A 117 -3.41 5.65 -11.88
CA PRO A 117 -2.47 6.23 -12.83
C PRO A 117 -2.25 5.31 -14.05
N PRO A 118 -2.09 5.86 -15.27
CA PRO A 118 -1.92 5.07 -16.48
C PRO A 118 -0.79 4.03 -16.40
N ASP A 119 0.37 4.38 -15.82
CA ASP A 119 1.50 3.44 -15.78
C ASP A 119 1.27 2.31 -14.76
N VAL A 120 0.53 2.58 -13.67
CA VAL A 120 0.10 1.58 -12.69
C VAL A 120 -0.90 0.63 -13.33
N LEU A 121 -1.86 1.16 -14.08
CA LEU A 121 -2.84 0.37 -14.82
C LEU A 121 -2.15 -0.50 -15.87
N GLN A 122 -1.19 0.07 -16.61
CA GLN A 122 -0.42 -0.68 -17.60
C GLN A 122 0.39 -1.80 -16.95
N ALA A 123 1.13 -1.51 -15.87
CA ALA A 123 1.90 -2.53 -15.15
C ALA A 123 0.99 -3.65 -14.60
N LEU A 124 -0.20 -3.30 -14.09
CA LEU A 124 -1.17 -4.29 -13.63
C LEU A 124 -1.71 -5.15 -14.78
N GLN A 125 -1.97 -4.57 -15.95
CA GLN A 125 -2.41 -5.31 -17.14
C GLN A 125 -1.32 -6.24 -17.69
N GLU A 126 -0.06 -5.81 -17.67
CA GLU A 126 1.07 -6.58 -18.20
C GLU A 126 1.51 -7.70 -17.25
N GLN A 127 1.56 -7.42 -15.95
CA GLN A 127 2.13 -8.30 -14.94
C GLN A 127 1.05 -9.08 -14.18
N GLY A 128 -0.19 -8.58 -14.14
CA GLY A 128 -1.30 -9.13 -13.34
C GLY A 128 -1.16 -8.92 -11.84
N ARG A 129 -0.01 -8.41 -11.38
CA ARG A 129 0.27 -8.07 -9.99
C ARG A 129 1.34 -7.00 -9.95
N ILE A 130 1.16 -6.02 -9.08
CA ILE A 130 2.15 -5.00 -8.80
C ILE A 130 2.36 -4.85 -7.30
N GLU A 131 3.56 -4.42 -6.93
CA GLU A 131 3.92 -4.11 -5.55
C GLU A 131 4.52 -2.71 -5.51
N LEU A 132 3.93 -1.85 -4.68
CA LEU A 132 4.31 -0.45 -4.52
C LEU A 132 4.78 -0.24 -3.08
N ASN A 133 5.97 0.33 -2.92
CA ASN A 133 6.52 0.67 -1.61
C ASN A 133 6.04 2.08 -1.23
N LEU A 134 5.49 2.17 -0.04
CA LEU A 134 4.93 3.38 0.52
C LEU A 134 5.89 3.87 1.60
N LYS A 135 6.54 5.00 1.33
CA LYS A 135 7.30 5.73 2.33
C LYS A 135 6.35 6.35 3.35
N VAL A 136 6.92 6.85 4.45
CA VAL A 136 6.24 7.58 5.52
C VAL A 136 6.63 9.05 5.42
#